data_AF-X8DG84-F1
#
_entry.id   AF-X8DG84-F1
#
_cell.length_a   1.000
_cell.length_b   1.000
_cell.length_c   1.000
_cell.angle_alpha   90.00
_cell.angle_beta   90.00
_cell.angle_gamma   90.00
#
_symmetry.space_group_name_H-M   'P 1'
#
loop_
_entity.id
_entity.type
_entity.pdbx_description
1 polymer ?
#
loop_
_entity_poly.entity_id
_entity_poly.type
_entity_poly.pdbx_seq_one_letter_code
_entity_poly.pdbx_strand_id
1 'polypeptide(L)'
;MTDTLVLRFADLGIATYASLRVVGEPSRTVTWVIDQQPLETACTALDAALPEATGSETALTAIARALTMGAFASPEAELRLARVLGAELVAPEGWKLLSECVTSPRAVLFVTPSPKLARVPWGQLALPGPDGYRLMELVDVLMAVPPNIVHARASSGAVARSSVRSCRVAVGSADSGATAGFHIGFGVGSPRGGEHPDPPFRRTDG
;
A
#
# COMPACT_ATOMS: atom_id res chain seq x y z
N MET A 1 -1.24 -27.28 3.58
CA MET A 1 -0.43 -26.25 2.88
C MET A 1 -0.80 -24.92 3.49
N THR A 2 0.16 -24.00 3.62
CA THR A 2 -0.11 -22.64 4.10
C THR A 2 -0.56 -21.80 2.93
N ASP A 3 -1.74 -21.20 3.01
CA ASP A 3 -2.21 -20.29 1.97
C ASP A 3 -1.27 -19.08 1.87
N THR A 4 -1.00 -18.64 0.64
CA THR A 4 -0.18 -17.46 0.38
C THR A 4 -1.05 -16.38 -0.24
N LEU A 5 -1.07 -15.19 0.34
CA LEU A 5 -1.78 -14.03 -0.15
C LEU A 5 -0.81 -12.95 -0.62
N VAL A 6 -1.24 -12.15 -1.59
CA VAL A 6 -0.49 -10.98 -2.06
C VAL A 6 -1.40 -9.76 -2.01
N LEU A 7 -1.03 -8.79 -1.18
CA LEU A 7 -1.62 -7.45 -1.11
C LEU A 7 -0.69 -6.47 -1.83
N ARG A 8 -1.19 -5.81 -2.87
CA ARG A 8 -0.41 -4.87 -3.68
C ARG A 8 -1.13 -3.53 -3.78
N PHE A 9 -0.36 -2.46 -3.66
CA PHE A 9 -0.80 -1.09 -3.89
C PHE A 9 -0.03 -0.46 -5.06
N ALA A 10 -0.72 0.35 -5.85
CA ALA A 10 -0.14 1.09 -6.97
C ALA A 10 -0.76 2.49 -7.06
N ASP A 11 0.08 3.52 -7.07
CA ASP A 11 -0.38 4.89 -7.20
C ASP A 11 -0.66 5.23 -8.67
N LEU A 12 -1.84 5.77 -8.97
CA LEU A 12 -2.24 6.24 -10.30
C LEU A 12 -2.91 7.62 -10.17
N GLY A 13 -2.14 8.67 -10.43
CA GLY A 13 -2.60 10.06 -10.27
C GLY A 13 -2.92 10.37 -8.80
N ILE A 14 -4.16 10.76 -8.54
CA ILE A 14 -4.65 11.12 -7.19
C ILE A 14 -5.18 9.93 -6.39
N ALA A 15 -5.31 8.75 -6.99
CA ALA A 15 -5.84 7.55 -6.35
C ALA A 15 -4.75 6.49 -6.16
N THR A 16 -4.95 5.61 -5.18
CA THR A 16 -4.12 4.42 -4.99
C THR A 16 -4.97 3.18 -5.20
N TYR A 17 -4.61 2.36 -6.18
CA TYR A 17 -5.28 1.10 -6.48
C TYR A 17 -4.69 -0.01 -5.63
N ALA A 18 -5.57 -0.83 -5.08
CA ALA A 18 -5.20 -1.95 -4.23
C ALA A 18 -5.78 -3.27 -4.78
N SER A 19 -5.04 -4.35 -4.59
CA SER A 19 -5.49 -5.70 -4.91
C SER A 19 -5.02 -6.67 -3.85
N LEU A 20 -5.91 -7.54 -3.39
CA LEU A 20 -5.61 -8.69 -2.55
C LEU A 20 -6.01 -9.96 -3.29
N ARG A 21 -5.10 -10.94 -3.36
CA ARG A 21 -5.38 -12.24 -4.00
C ARG A 21 -4.80 -13.40 -3.23
N VAL A 22 -5.41 -14.57 -3.39
CA VAL A 22 -4.84 -15.86 -2.99
C VAL A 22 -4.00 -16.43 -4.13
N VAL A 23 -2.75 -16.81 -3.85
CA VAL A 23 -1.84 -17.39 -4.84
C VAL A 23 -2.31 -18.78 -5.22
N GLY A 24 -2.42 -19.04 -6.53
CA GLY A 24 -2.93 -20.31 -7.06
C GLY A 24 -4.46 -20.33 -7.27
N GLU A 25 -5.18 -19.32 -6.78
CA GLU A 25 -6.64 -19.22 -6.91
C GLU A 25 -7.06 -17.85 -7.50
N PRO A 26 -6.95 -17.64 -8.82
CA PRO A 26 -7.23 -16.34 -9.44
C PRO A 26 -8.64 -15.81 -9.19
N SER A 27 -9.62 -16.71 -9.00
CA SER A 27 -11.01 -16.38 -8.67
C SER A 27 -11.16 -15.72 -7.29
N ARG A 28 -10.18 -15.91 -6.38
CA ARG A 28 -10.14 -15.29 -5.06
C ARG A 28 -9.27 -14.04 -5.08
N THR A 29 -9.73 -13.06 -5.85
CA THR A 29 -9.09 -11.74 -5.97
C THR A 29 -10.12 -10.65 -5.71
N VAL A 30 -9.75 -9.68 -4.87
CA VAL A 30 -10.53 -8.46 -4.62
C VAL A 30 -9.66 -7.25 -4.94
N THR A 31 -10.25 -6.24 -5.56
CA THR A 31 -9.58 -4.99 -5.94
C THR A 31 -10.41 -3.81 -5.47
N TRP A 32 -9.75 -2.78 -4.97
CA TRP A 32 -10.41 -1.54 -4.54
C TRP A 32 -9.56 -0.32 -4.90
N VAL A 33 -10.19 0.84 -4.86
CA VAL A 33 -9.54 2.14 -5.05
C VAL A 33 -9.58 2.88 -3.72
N ILE A 34 -8.44 3.43 -3.32
CA ILE A 34 -8.32 4.36 -2.21
C ILE A 34 -8.30 5.75 -2.82
N ASP A 35 -9.40 6.47 -2.63
CA ASP A 35 -9.51 7.86 -3.07
C ASP A 35 -8.57 8.76 -2.25
N GLN A 36 -8.40 10.00 -2.73
CA GLN A 36 -7.47 10.96 -2.14
C GLN A 36 -7.72 11.20 -0.65
N GLN A 37 -8.98 11.35 -0.23
CA GLN A 37 -9.32 11.71 1.15
C GLN A 37 -8.99 10.59 2.16
N PRO A 38 -9.38 9.32 1.96
CA PRO A 38 -8.92 8.21 2.80
C PRO A 38 -7.40 8.10 2.88
N LEU A 39 -6.73 8.25 1.74
CA LEU A 39 -5.27 8.19 1.66
C LEU A 39 -4.61 9.29 2.49
N GLU A 40 -5.06 10.54 2.34
CA GLU A 40 -4.56 11.68 3.10
C GLU A 40 -4.84 11.54 4.59
N THR A 41 -6.00 10.98 4.96
CA THR A 41 -6.36 10.70 6.36
C THR A 41 -5.37 9.71 6.99
N ALA A 42 -5.07 8.61 6.30
CA ALA A 42 -4.11 7.62 6.76
C ALA A 42 -2.68 8.18 6.86
N CYS A 43 -2.22 8.90 5.83
CA CYS A 43 -0.89 9.52 5.82
C CYS A 43 -0.75 10.57 6.92
N THR A 44 -1.74 11.44 7.09
CA THR A 44 -1.74 12.46 8.15
C THR A 44 -1.72 11.84 9.54
N ALA A 45 -2.52 10.80 9.77
CA ALA A 45 -2.52 10.07 11.03
C ALA A 45 -1.16 9.43 11.33
N LEU A 46 -0.50 8.86 10.31
CA LEU A 46 0.82 8.27 10.45
C LEU A 46 1.91 9.33 10.69
N ASP A 47 1.89 10.44 9.95
CA ASP A 47 2.85 11.53 10.11
C ASP A 47 2.75 12.17 11.50
N ALA A 48 1.53 12.35 12.01
CA ALA A 48 1.31 12.85 13.36
C ALA A 48 1.80 11.89 14.45
N ALA A 49 1.81 10.58 14.18
CA ALA A 49 2.25 9.56 15.12
C ALA A 49 3.77 9.43 15.23
N LEU A 50 4.49 9.62 14.11
CA LEU A 50 5.91 9.30 14.04
C LEU A 50 6.79 10.34 14.77
N PRO A 51 7.93 9.91 15.34
CA PRO A 51 8.87 10.78 16.05
C PRO A 51 9.73 11.60 15.07
N GLU A 52 9.09 12.18 14.07
CA GLU A 52 9.71 13.06 13.07
C GLU A 52 9.42 14.52 13.42
N ALA A 53 10.46 15.36 13.38
CA ALA A 53 10.32 16.77 13.69
C ALA A 53 9.50 17.49 12.62
N THR A 54 8.54 18.29 13.06
CA THR A 54 7.67 19.09 12.19
C THR A 54 7.97 20.58 12.33
N GLY A 55 8.10 21.29 11.21
CA GLY A 55 8.40 22.73 11.22
C GLY A 55 9.71 23.07 11.93
N SER A 56 9.63 23.85 13.01
CA SER A 56 10.77 24.25 13.85
C SER A 56 10.98 23.38 15.09
N GLU A 57 10.27 22.25 15.20
CA GLU A 57 10.39 21.30 16.31
C GLU A 57 11.80 20.70 16.38
N THR A 58 12.34 20.52 17.59
CA THR A 58 13.59 19.79 17.77
C THR A 58 13.35 18.28 17.73
N ALA A 59 14.36 17.48 17.38
CA ALA A 59 14.24 16.01 17.39
C ALA A 59 13.80 15.45 18.77
N LEU A 60 14.30 16.02 19.87
CA LEU A 60 13.89 15.62 21.22
C LEU A 60 12.41 15.93 21.47
N THR A 61 11.95 17.10 21.06
CA THR A 61 10.54 17.50 21.19
C THR A 61 9.63 16.55 20.38
N ALA A 62 10.03 16.18 19.16
CA ALA A 62 9.29 15.25 18.32
C ALA A 62 9.17 13.85 18.94
N ILE A 63 10.28 13.33 19.48
CA ILE A 63 10.29 12.06 20.22
C ILE A 63 9.38 12.14 21.44
N ALA A 64 9.51 13.21 22.24
CA ALA A 64 8.69 13.41 23.43
C ALA A 64 7.19 13.49 23.08
N ARG A 65 6.82 14.24 22.03
CA ARG A 65 5.45 14.31 21.53
C ARG A 65 4.92 12.94 21.13
N ALA A 66 5.66 12.22 20.28
CA ALA A 66 5.24 10.92 19.77
C ALA A 66 5.01 9.89 20.90
N LEU A 67 5.88 9.89 21.91
CA LEU A 67 5.89 8.89 22.99
C LEU A 67 5.08 9.28 24.24
N THR A 68 4.72 10.55 24.43
CA THR A 68 3.98 10.98 25.64
C THR A 68 2.57 11.48 25.35
N MET A 69 2.32 11.98 24.14
CA MET A 69 1.02 12.55 23.73
C MET A 69 0.46 11.94 22.44
N GLY A 70 1.32 11.36 21.61
CA GLY A 70 0.98 10.82 20.30
C GLY A 70 0.37 9.43 20.33
N ALA A 71 0.25 8.82 19.14
CA ALA A 71 -0.31 7.49 18.99
C ALA A 71 0.51 6.38 19.69
N PHE A 72 1.76 6.64 20.06
CA PHE A 72 2.61 5.69 20.78
C PHE A 72 2.67 5.95 22.30
N ALA A 73 1.83 6.86 22.81
CA ALA A 73 1.79 7.17 24.24
C ALA A 73 1.11 6.10 25.09
N SER A 74 0.21 5.30 24.50
CA SER A 74 -0.46 4.20 25.20
C SER A 74 -0.96 3.14 24.22
N PRO A 75 -1.18 1.89 24.68
CA PRO A 75 -1.76 0.84 23.84
C PRO A 75 -3.12 1.20 23.23
N GLU A 76 -3.92 1.99 23.95
CA GLU A 76 -5.21 2.47 23.45
C GLU A 76 -5.03 3.49 22.32
N ALA A 77 -4.10 4.44 22.47
CA ALA A 77 -3.77 5.40 21.42
C ALA A 77 -3.22 4.69 20.17
N GLU A 78 -2.41 3.66 20.36
CA GLU A 78 -1.85 2.86 19.28
C GLU A 78 -2.95 2.10 18.54
N LEU A 79 -3.89 1.48 19.28
CA LEU A 79 -5.04 0.80 18.69
C LEU A 79 -5.95 1.76 17.92
N ARG A 80 -6.10 3.02 18.36
CA ARG A 80 -6.83 4.03 17.59
C ARG A 80 -6.16 4.32 16.26
N LEU A 81 -4.83 4.53 16.24
CA LEU A 81 -4.09 4.70 14.98
C LEU A 81 -4.25 3.48 14.07
N ALA A 82 -4.10 2.28 14.63
CA ALA A 82 -4.24 1.03 13.89
C ALA A 82 -5.61 0.84 13.25
N ARG A 83 -6.68 1.25 13.94
CA ARG A 83 -8.05 1.22 13.42
C ARG A 83 -8.24 2.23 12.28
N VAL A 84 -7.70 3.45 12.42
CA VAL A 84 -7.71 4.44 11.33
C VAL A 84 -7.01 3.87 10.10
N LEU A 85 -5.77 3.39 10.25
CA LEU A 85 -5.01 2.82 9.13
C LEU A 85 -5.74 1.61 8.49
N GLY A 86 -6.31 0.73 9.31
CA GLY A 86 -7.04 -0.44 8.82
C GLY A 86 -8.33 -0.10 8.07
N ALA A 87 -9.06 0.92 8.53
CA ALA A 87 -10.29 1.40 7.90
C ALA A 87 -10.02 2.15 6.59
N GLU A 88 -9.00 3.00 6.55
CA GLU A 88 -8.72 3.85 5.39
C GLU A 88 -7.98 3.09 4.26
N LEU A 89 -7.16 2.08 4.59
CA LEU A 89 -6.28 1.42 3.60
C LEU A 89 -6.82 0.09 3.06
N VAL A 90 -7.71 -0.58 3.79
CA VAL A 90 -8.21 -1.91 3.42
C VAL A 90 -9.74 -1.89 3.37
N ALA A 91 -10.28 -2.08 2.17
CA ALA A 91 -11.73 -2.15 1.96
C ALA A 91 -12.37 -3.33 2.71
N PRO A 92 -13.68 -3.25 3.04
CA PRO A 92 -14.39 -4.32 3.74
C PRO A 92 -14.24 -5.70 3.07
N GLU A 93 -14.23 -5.77 1.75
CA GLU A 93 -14.05 -7.01 0.98
C GLU A 93 -12.64 -7.59 1.13
N GLY A 94 -11.63 -6.72 1.29
CA GLY A 94 -10.25 -7.13 1.59
C GLY A 94 -10.15 -7.77 2.96
N TRP A 95 -10.76 -7.14 3.97
CA TRP A 95 -10.85 -7.70 5.32
C TRP A 95 -11.62 -9.02 5.37
N LYS A 96 -12.70 -9.13 4.60
CA LYS A 96 -13.46 -10.37 4.47
C LYS A 96 -12.60 -11.50 3.92
N LEU A 97 -11.88 -11.28 2.81
CA LEU A 97 -11.00 -12.29 2.23
C LEU A 97 -9.86 -12.70 3.18
N LEU A 98 -9.27 -11.74 3.91
CA LEU A 98 -8.26 -12.05 4.94
C LEU A 98 -8.84 -12.96 6.04
N SER A 99 -10.05 -12.67 6.49
CA SER A 99 -10.74 -13.43 7.54
C SER A 99 -11.07 -14.86 7.09
N GLU A 100 -11.45 -15.05 5.82
CA GLU A 100 -11.70 -16.36 5.22
C GLU A 100 -10.42 -17.21 5.10
N CYS A 101 -9.24 -16.60 5.11
CA CYS A 101 -7.93 -17.26 5.01
C CYS A 101 -7.26 -17.51 6.36
N VAL A 102 -7.94 -17.21 7.48
CA VAL A 102 -7.41 -17.51 8.82
C VAL A 102 -7.41 -19.03 9.03
N THR A 103 -6.22 -19.61 8.98
CA THR A 103 -5.98 -21.06 9.01
C THR A 103 -4.90 -21.43 10.02
N SER A 104 -4.74 -22.73 10.29
CA SER A 104 -3.63 -23.28 11.08
C SER A 104 -2.92 -24.36 10.25
N PRO A 105 -1.64 -24.17 9.86
CA PRO A 105 -0.78 -23.01 10.11
C PRO A 105 -1.29 -21.72 9.45
N ARG A 106 -0.92 -20.56 10.01
CA ARG A 106 -1.37 -19.25 9.54
C ARG A 106 -0.92 -18.99 8.10
N ALA A 107 -1.82 -18.42 7.30
CA ALA A 107 -1.52 -17.97 5.94
C ALA A 107 -0.44 -16.88 5.95
N VAL A 108 0.36 -16.84 4.88
CA VAL A 108 1.41 -15.82 4.69
C VAL A 108 0.89 -14.71 3.78
N LEU A 109 0.97 -13.46 4.22
CA LEU A 109 0.57 -12.29 3.44
C LEU A 109 1.80 -11.50 2.99
N PHE A 110 2.06 -11.46 1.69
CA PHE A 110 3.06 -10.60 1.08
C PHE A 110 2.46 -9.22 0.74
N VAL A 111 2.99 -8.17 1.36
CA VAL A 111 2.59 -6.79 1.10
C VAL A 111 3.60 -6.10 0.19
N THR A 112 3.10 -5.57 -0.93
CA THR A 112 3.82 -4.71 -1.86
C THR A 112 3.22 -3.31 -1.79
N PRO A 113 3.74 -2.41 -0.93
CA PRO A 113 3.21 -1.06 -0.80
C PRO A 113 3.54 -0.21 -2.02
N SER A 114 2.75 0.84 -2.24
CA SER A 114 3.14 1.95 -3.11
C SER A 114 4.14 2.87 -2.37
N PRO A 115 4.88 3.75 -3.06
CA PRO A 115 5.79 4.68 -2.40
C PRO A 115 5.14 5.51 -1.29
N LYS A 116 3.89 5.97 -1.50
CA LYS A 116 3.13 6.74 -0.49
C LYS A 116 2.85 5.94 0.79
N LEU A 117 2.72 4.62 0.68
CA LEU A 117 2.33 3.72 1.77
C LEU A 117 3.51 2.92 2.34
N ALA A 118 4.75 3.25 1.96
CA ALA A 118 5.94 2.49 2.36
C ALA A 118 6.21 2.52 3.89
N ARG A 119 5.74 3.56 4.59
CA ARG A 119 5.91 3.72 6.05
C ARG A 119 4.81 3.04 6.88
N VAL A 120 3.79 2.48 6.22
CA VAL A 120 2.64 1.88 6.92
C VAL A 120 3.08 0.64 7.69
N PRO A 121 2.77 0.54 9.00
CA PRO A 121 3.08 -0.63 9.81
C PRO A 121 2.07 -1.76 9.54
N TRP A 122 2.18 -2.44 8.40
CA TRP A 122 1.17 -3.40 7.90
C TRP A 122 0.70 -4.43 8.94
N GLY A 123 1.62 -5.01 9.71
CA GLY A 123 1.27 -5.97 10.77
C GLY A 123 0.36 -5.39 11.87
N GLN A 124 0.42 -4.07 12.08
CA GLN A 124 -0.33 -3.35 13.11
C GLN A 124 -1.69 -2.83 12.63
N LEU A 125 -2.06 -2.95 11.35
CA LEU A 125 -3.42 -2.56 10.93
C LEU A 125 -4.45 -3.38 11.70
N ALA A 126 -5.49 -2.70 12.21
CA ALA A 126 -6.56 -3.36 12.94
C ALA A 126 -7.80 -3.50 12.07
N LEU A 127 -8.43 -4.67 12.11
CA LEU A 127 -9.74 -4.92 11.54
C LEU A 127 -10.75 -3.93 12.15
N PRO A 128 -11.51 -3.17 11.34
CA PRO A 128 -12.56 -2.30 11.85
C PRO A 128 -13.62 -3.12 12.60
N GLY A 129 -13.88 -2.77 13.85
CA GLY A 129 -14.83 -3.50 14.70
C GLY A 129 -14.47 -3.48 16.19
N PRO A 130 -15.31 -4.09 17.04
CA PRO A 130 -15.11 -4.09 18.49
C PRO A 130 -13.86 -4.87 18.90
N ASP A 131 -13.58 -5.99 18.22
CA ASP A 131 -12.52 -6.92 18.62
C ASP A 131 -11.10 -6.39 18.34
N GLY A 132 -10.94 -5.56 17.31
CA GLY A 132 -9.68 -4.87 17.02
C GLY A 132 -8.52 -5.79 16.64
N TYR A 133 -8.79 -6.98 16.10
CA TYR A 133 -7.75 -7.93 15.66
C TYR A 133 -6.75 -7.26 14.72
N ARG A 134 -5.47 -7.47 14.98
CA ARG A 134 -4.37 -6.95 14.15
C ARG A 134 -4.12 -7.87 12.96
N LEU A 135 -3.60 -7.32 11.87
CA LEU A 135 -3.27 -8.12 10.69
C LEU A 135 -2.29 -9.26 11.02
N MET A 136 -1.30 -8.98 11.87
CA MET A 136 -0.36 -10.01 12.37
C MET A 136 -1.02 -11.09 13.25
N GLU A 137 -2.24 -10.86 13.73
CA GLU A 137 -3.03 -11.85 14.48
C GLU A 137 -3.86 -12.75 13.56
N LEU A 138 -4.05 -12.36 12.30
CA LEU A 138 -4.78 -13.12 11.28
C LEU A 138 -3.83 -13.91 10.37
N VAL A 139 -2.71 -13.29 9.96
CA VAL A 139 -1.78 -13.80 8.96
C VAL A 139 -0.33 -13.47 9.31
N ASP A 140 0.60 -14.24 8.77
CA ASP A 140 2.04 -13.93 8.83
C ASP A 140 2.36 -12.85 7.79
N VAL A 141 2.53 -11.61 8.26
CA VAL A 141 2.75 -10.44 7.39
C VAL A 141 4.23 -10.32 6.99
N LEU A 142 4.49 -10.37 5.69
CA LEU A 142 5.79 -10.13 5.09
C LEU A 142 5.72 -8.92 4.17
N MET A 143 6.59 -7.93 4.35
CA MET A 143 6.69 -6.80 3.42
C MET A 143 7.80 -7.09 2.40
N ALA A 144 7.51 -6.90 1.13
CA ALA A 144 8.56 -6.87 0.11
C ALA A 144 9.41 -5.61 0.34
N VAL A 145 10.67 -5.80 0.74
CA VAL A 145 11.68 -4.73 0.78
C VAL A 145 11.94 -4.31 -0.67
N PRO A 146 11.62 -3.06 -1.09
CA PRO A 146 11.97 -2.63 -2.44
C PRO A 146 13.49 -2.77 -2.65
N PRO A 147 13.96 -3.23 -3.82
CA PRO A 147 15.38 -3.48 -4.08
C PRO A 147 16.27 -2.23 -3.93
N ASN A 148 15.70 -1.02 -3.82
CA ASN A 148 16.41 0.26 -3.71
C ASN A 148 16.64 0.77 -2.27
N ILE A 149 16.35 -0.01 -1.22
CA ILE A 149 16.63 0.43 0.17
C ILE A 149 18.12 0.70 0.44
N VAL A 150 19.02 0.18 -0.39
CA VAL A 150 20.46 0.49 -0.35
C VAL A 150 20.75 1.99 -0.57
N HIS A 151 19.80 2.76 -1.13
CA HIS A 151 19.96 4.19 -1.42
C HIS A 151 19.12 5.13 -0.54
N ALA A 152 18.30 4.61 0.37
CA ALA A 152 17.59 5.46 1.32
C ALA A 152 18.59 5.99 2.35
N ARG A 153 19.00 7.26 2.23
CA ARG A 153 19.70 7.95 3.32
C ARG A 153 18.73 8.04 4.50
N ALA A 154 18.97 7.24 5.54
CA ALA A 154 18.50 7.60 6.87
C ALA A 154 19.09 8.98 7.18
N SER A 155 18.25 10.00 7.31
CA SER A 155 18.64 11.26 7.94
C SER A 155 19.24 10.87 9.29
N SER A 156 20.55 11.11 9.43
CA SER A 156 21.34 10.59 10.55
C SER A 156 20.94 11.28 11.85
N GLY A 157 19.92 10.73 12.51
CA GLY A 157 19.64 10.91 13.93
C GLY A 157 19.91 9.57 14.61
N ALA A 158 21.06 9.46 15.27
CA ALA A 158 21.48 8.23 15.92
C ALA A 158 20.51 7.83 17.04
N VAL A 159 19.85 6.68 16.91
CA VAL A 159 19.28 5.94 18.04
C VAL A 159 19.99 4.60 18.12
N ALA A 160 20.45 4.28 19.33
CA ALA A 160 21.29 3.15 19.66
C ALA A 160 20.64 1.82 19.26
N ARG A 161 21.45 0.95 18.64
CA ARG A 161 21.11 -0.43 18.31
C ARG A 161 20.80 -1.19 19.60
N SER A 162 19.55 -1.59 19.79
CA SER A 162 19.21 -2.74 20.63
C SER A 162 18.67 -3.86 19.75
N SER A 163 19.07 -5.07 20.13
CA SER A 163 19.10 -6.27 19.30
C SER A 163 17.70 -6.78 18.92
N VAL A 164 17.29 -6.60 17.66
CA VAL A 164 16.20 -7.41 17.09
C VAL A 164 16.77 -8.76 16.68
N ARG A 165 16.45 -9.76 17.49
CA ARG A 165 16.80 -11.16 17.26
C ARG A 165 16.04 -11.65 16.02
N SER A 166 16.79 -11.90 14.95
CA SER A 166 16.49 -12.83 13.84
C SER A 166 15.14 -12.64 13.12
N CYS A 167 15.07 -11.65 12.23
CA CYS A 167 14.21 -11.75 11.04
C CYS A 167 14.93 -12.68 10.05
N ARG A 168 14.40 -13.89 9.82
CA ARG A 168 14.91 -14.79 8.79
C ARG A 168 14.57 -14.17 7.44
N VAL A 169 15.58 -13.61 6.78
CA VAL A 169 15.47 -13.06 5.43
C VAL A 169 15.27 -14.23 4.47
N ALA A 170 14.08 -14.35 3.88
CA ALA A 170 13.86 -15.24 2.75
C ALA A 170 14.33 -14.52 1.47
N VAL A 171 15.59 -14.75 1.08
CA VAL A 171 16.07 -14.38 -0.26
C VAL A 171 15.58 -15.45 -1.23
N GLY A 172 14.44 -15.20 -1.87
CA GLY A 172 14.00 -15.98 -3.02
C GLY A 172 14.83 -15.59 -4.25
N SER A 173 15.80 -16.43 -4.61
CA SER A 173 16.51 -16.34 -5.89
C SER A 173 15.53 -16.67 -7.01
N ALA A 174 15.07 -15.66 -7.75
CA ALA A 174 14.32 -15.85 -8.98
C ALA A 174 15.32 -15.95 -10.15
N ASP A 175 15.78 -17.16 -10.42
CA ASP A 175 16.48 -17.47 -11.67
C ASP A 175 15.45 -17.89 -12.74
N SER A 176 15.41 -17.08 -13.79
CA SER A 176 15.11 -17.39 -15.20
C SER A 176 13.73 -17.92 -15.63
N GLY A 177 13.06 -17.09 -16.45
CA GLY A 177 12.58 -17.55 -17.75
C GLY A 177 11.08 -17.77 -17.94
N ALA A 178 10.31 -16.69 -18.14
CA ALA A 178 9.15 -16.68 -19.05
C ALA A 178 8.67 -15.24 -19.30
N THR A 179 9.06 -14.68 -20.44
CA THR A 179 8.44 -13.48 -21.00
C THR A 179 7.04 -13.86 -21.48
N ALA A 180 6.02 -13.58 -20.68
CA ALA A 180 4.64 -13.52 -21.15
C ALA A 180 4.23 -12.04 -21.16
N GLY A 181 4.28 -11.44 -22.36
CA GLY A 181 3.79 -10.09 -22.59
C GLY A 181 2.29 -10.03 -22.32
N PHE A 182 1.88 -9.18 -21.38
CA PHE A 182 0.48 -8.86 -21.17
C PHE A 182 0.16 -7.55 -21.88
N HIS A 183 -0.45 -7.66 -23.06
CA HIS A 183 -1.04 -6.56 -23.80
C HIS A 183 -2.28 -6.06 -23.04
N ILE A 184 -2.23 -4.81 -22.58
CA ILE A 184 -3.43 -4.11 -22.12
C ILE A 184 -4.12 -3.58 -23.38
N GLY A 185 -5.16 -4.29 -23.83
CA GLY A 185 -5.99 -3.86 -24.95
C GLY A 185 -6.87 -2.68 -24.54
N PHE A 186 -6.53 -1.48 -24.98
CA PHE A 186 -7.43 -0.32 -24.95
C PHE A 186 -8.24 -0.28 -26.24
N GLY A 187 -9.50 -0.72 -26.18
CA GLY A 187 -10.49 -0.47 -27.21
C GLY A 187 -11.15 0.89 -26.96
N VAL A 188 -10.64 1.95 -27.59
CA VAL A 188 -11.34 3.24 -27.66
C VAL A 188 -11.83 3.41 -29.10
N GLY A 189 -13.13 3.24 -29.31
CA GLY A 189 -13.78 3.51 -30.58
C GLY A 189 -13.81 5.01 -30.86
N SER A 190 -13.08 5.45 -31.89
CA SER A 190 -13.18 6.78 -32.48
C SER A 190 -14.39 6.88 -33.42
N PRO A 191 -15.20 7.95 -33.37
CA PRO A 191 -16.01 8.36 -34.50
C PRO A 191 -15.20 9.25 -35.46
N ARG A 192 -15.31 8.90 -36.74
CA ARG A 192 -14.94 9.59 -37.99
C ARG A 192 -15.28 11.10 -37.95
N GLY A 193 -14.63 12.00 -38.68
CA GLY A 193 -13.65 11.86 -39.76
C GLY A 193 -13.33 13.28 -40.28
N GLY A 194 -12.08 13.49 -40.68
CA GLY A 194 -11.66 14.68 -41.41
C GLY A 194 -11.42 14.30 -42.86
N GLU A 195 -12.20 14.86 -43.77
CA GLU A 195 -11.84 14.91 -45.17
C GLU A 195 -12.22 16.30 -45.69
N HIS A 196 -11.18 17.10 -45.95
CA HIS A 196 -11.25 18.43 -46.53
C HIS A 196 -10.66 18.33 -47.94
N PRO A 197 -11.48 18.41 -49.00
CA PRO A 197 -11.00 18.66 -50.35
C PRO A 197 -11.14 20.14 -50.72
N ASP A 198 -10.07 20.66 -51.33
CA ASP A 198 -9.86 22.01 -51.86
C ASP A 198 -10.86 22.43 -52.97
N PRO A 199 -10.92 23.73 -53.34
CA PRO A 199 -12.12 24.44 -53.84
C PRO A 199 -12.45 24.27 -55.34
N PRO A 200 -13.65 24.73 -55.78
CA PRO A 200 -14.19 24.44 -57.11
C PRO A 200 -13.64 25.29 -58.25
N PHE A 201 -13.61 24.65 -59.42
CA PHE A 201 -13.46 25.20 -60.76
C PHE A 201 -14.50 26.30 -61.08
N ARG A 202 -14.08 27.41 -61.68
CA ARG A 202 -14.85 28.12 -62.74
C ARG A 202 -13.90 28.75 -63.77
N ARG A 203 -14.03 28.32 -65.03
CA ARG A 203 -13.79 29.16 -66.22
C ARG A 203 -15.12 29.82 -66.59
N THR A 204 -15.07 31.10 -66.97
CA THR A 204 -15.44 31.70 -68.27
C THR A 204 -16.05 33.10 -68.13
N ASP A 205 -15.49 33.99 -68.96
CA ASP A 205 -16.08 35.12 -69.69
C ASP A 205 -16.34 36.46 -68.98
N GLY A 206 -15.76 37.50 -69.57
CA GLY A 206 -15.90 38.92 -69.24
C GLY A 206 -14.61 39.70 -69.48
#